data_AF-A0A448X0X5-F1
#
_entry.id   AF-A0A448X0X5-F1
#
_cell.length_a   1.000
_cell.length_b   1.000
_cell.length_c   1.000
_cell.angle_alpha   90.00
_cell.angle_beta   90.00
_cell.angle_gamma   90.00
#
_symmetry.space_group_name_H-M   'P 1'
#
loop_
_entity.id
_entity.type
_entity.pdbx_description
1 polymer ?
#
loop_
_entity_poly.entity_id
_entity_poly.type
_entity_poly.pdbx_seq_one_letter_code
_entity_poly.pdbx_strand_id
1 'polypeptide(L)'
;MPSTNQTPSPDQPFPLSLKRELSSIPRADDPNNKKWEYPSAQMFWNAMIHKGWRWYDEDISSDVMDSIVSIHNENNEKAWLEVLKWEALHAQECMKPKLRSFVGNSKKYSPRARIRQFMGLYFHV
;
A
#
# COMPACT_ATOMS: atom_id res chain seq x y z
N MET A 1 -10.30 -3.37 1.31
CA MET A 1 -9.53 -2.96 2.49
C MET A 1 -10.48 -2.98 3.67
N PRO A 2 -10.07 -3.45 4.86
CA PRO A 2 -10.94 -3.37 6.04
C PRO A 2 -11.30 -1.90 6.31
N SER A 3 -12.52 -1.64 6.80
CA SER A 3 -12.88 -0.29 7.24
C SER A 3 -12.06 0.04 8.48
N THR A 4 -11.01 0.85 8.32
CA THR A 4 -10.20 1.27 9.45
C THR A 4 -10.84 2.49 10.12
N ASN A 5 -10.80 2.49 11.45
CA ASN A 5 -11.32 3.54 12.29
C ASN A 5 -10.69 4.90 11.92
N GLN A 6 -11.52 5.92 11.73
CA GLN A 6 -11.10 7.30 11.46
C GLN A 6 -11.08 8.18 12.72
N THR A 7 -11.46 7.65 13.87
CA THR A 7 -11.33 8.36 15.14
C THR A 7 -9.85 8.51 15.49
N PRO A 8 -9.39 9.71 15.91
CA PRO A 8 -8.03 9.92 16.41
C PRO A 8 -7.67 8.95 17.54
N SER A 9 -6.39 8.55 17.61
CA SER A 9 -5.89 7.76 18.73
C SER A 9 -5.80 8.60 20.01
N PRO A 10 -5.92 8.02 21.22
CA PRO A 10 -5.94 8.77 22.49
C PRO A 10 -4.78 9.76 22.67
N ASP A 11 -3.57 9.40 22.24
CA ASP A 11 -2.35 10.20 22.40
C ASP A 11 -1.91 10.87 21.08
N GLN A 12 -2.85 11.14 20.17
CA GLN A 12 -2.50 11.79 18.91
C GLN A 12 -2.22 13.29 19.12
N PRO A 13 -1.03 13.79 18.76
CA PRO A 13 -0.62 15.15 19.13
C PRO A 13 -1.28 16.25 18.28
N PHE A 14 -1.78 15.94 17.09
CA PHE A 14 -2.38 16.91 16.16
C PHE A 14 -3.46 16.26 15.28
N PRO A 15 -4.43 17.02 14.75
CA PRO A 15 -5.45 16.49 13.85
C PRO A 15 -4.82 16.03 12.52
N LEU A 16 -5.37 14.97 11.94
CA LEU A 16 -4.96 14.45 10.63
C LEU A 16 -6.12 14.49 9.64
N SER A 17 -5.77 14.60 8.35
CA SER A 17 -6.76 14.58 7.28
C SER A 17 -7.55 13.26 7.25
N LEU A 18 -8.86 13.39 7.13
CA LEU A 18 -9.79 12.28 6.88
C LEU A 18 -10.04 12.05 5.39
N LYS A 19 -9.53 12.94 4.53
CA LYS A 19 -9.73 12.88 3.09
C LYS A 19 -9.05 11.63 2.54
N ARG A 20 -9.78 10.92 1.68
CA ARG A 20 -9.30 9.74 0.97
C ARG A 20 -9.15 10.07 -0.51
N GLU A 21 -8.25 9.34 -1.15
CA GLU A 21 -7.93 9.53 -2.57
C GLU A 21 -8.34 8.30 -3.37
N LEU A 22 -8.95 8.53 -4.53
CA LEU A 22 -9.32 7.46 -5.46
C LEU A 22 -8.12 7.08 -6.32
N SER A 23 -7.71 5.81 -6.26
CA SER A 23 -6.63 5.27 -7.09
C SER A 23 -6.99 5.20 -8.57
N SER A 24 -6.01 4.92 -9.42
CA SER A 24 -6.22 4.54 -10.83
C SER A 24 -6.63 3.06 -10.99
N ILE A 25 -6.51 2.27 -9.93
CA ILE A 25 -6.49 0.81 -9.95
C ILE A 25 -7.92 0.25 -9.91
N PRO A 26 -8.36 -0.56 -10.90
CA PRO A 26 -9.69 -1.13 -10.92
C PRO A 26 -9.82 -2.33 -9.98
N ARG A 27 -10.97 -2.43 -9.31
CA ARG A 27 -11.34 -3.54 -8.43
C ARG A 27 -11.90 -4.72 -9.22
N ALA A 28 -11.42 -5.93 -8.92
CA ALA A 28 -11.94 -7.14 -9.57
C ALA A 28 -13.31 -7.58 -9.01
N ASP A 29 -13.61 -7.23 -7.75
CA ASP A 29 -14.81 -7.66 -7.02
C ASP A 29 -16.02 -6.73 -7.18
N ASP A 30 -15.88 -5.60 -7.88
CA ASP A 30 -16.95 -4.64 -8.07
C ASP A 30 -17.53 -4.70 -9.50
N PRO A 31 -18.83 -5.05 -9.66
CA PRO A 31 -19.46 -5.15 -10.98
C PRO A 31 -19.56 -3.79 -11.71
N ASN A 32 -19.47 -2.67 -10.99
CA ASN A 32 -19.53 -1.32 -11.56
C ASN A 32 -18.15 -0.75 -11.94
N ASN A 33 -17.11 -1.60 -12.02
CA ASN A 33 -15.72 -1.19 -12.33
C ASN A 33 -15.19 -0.08 -11.39
N LYS A 34 -15.58 -0.10 -10.12
CA LYS A 34 -15.05 0.88 -9.15
C LYS A 34 -13.55 0.72 -8.99
N LYS A 35 -12.89 1.83 -8.66
CA LYS A 35 -11.47 1.85 -8.33
C LYS A 35 -11.25 1.70 -6.83
N TRP A 36 -10.03 1.37 -6.45
CA TRP A 36 -9.66 1.34 -5.05
C TRP A 36 -9.54 2.76 -4.50
N GLU A 37 -9.76 2.90 -3.21
CA GLU A 37 -9.65 4.17 -2.51
C GLU A 37 -8.64 4.01 -1.38
N TYR A 38 -7.61 4.85 -1.39
CA TYR A 38 -6.53 4.79 -0.41
C TYR A 38 -6.99 5.21 0.98
N PRO A 39 -6.31 4.74 2.05
CA PRO A 39 -6.59 5.22 3.41
C PRO A 39 -6.26 6.72 3.52
N SER A 40 -6.99 7.43 4.37
CA SER A 40 -6.64 8.81 4.75
C SER A 40 -5.42 8.82 5.68
N ALA A 41 -4.86 10.00 5.93
CA ALA A 41 -3.74 10.16 6.87
C ALA A 41 -4.09 9.65 8.27
N GLN A 42 -5.30 9.91 8.75
CA GLN A 42 -5.79 9.39 10.02
C GLN A 42 -5.89 7.86 10.03
N MET A 43 -6.39 7.26 8.94
CA MET A 43 -6.45 5.80 8.80
C MET A 43 -5.05 5.18 8.78
N PHE A 44 -4.10 5.83 8.11
CA PHE A 44 -2.71 5.40 8.04
C PHE A 44 -2.04 5.46 9.42
N TRP A 45 -2.19 6.56 10.14
CA TRP A 45 -1.71 6.73 11.51
C TRP A 45 -2.22 5.61 12.41
N ASN A 46 -3.54 5.41 12.44
CA ASN A 46 -4.16 4.37 13.25
C ASN A 46 -3.63 2.98 12.88
N ALA A 47 -3.43 2.69 11.61
CA ALA A 47 -2.86 1.42 11.17
C ALA A 47 -1.41 1.23 11.62
N MET A 48 -0.60 2.29 11.65
CA MET A 48 0.79 2.26 12.12
C MET A 48 0.86 1.98 13.63
N ILE A 49 0.02 2.65 14.43
CA ILE A 49 -0.07 2.39 15.88
C ILE A 49 -0.44 0.94 16.17
N HIS A 50 -1.43 0.37 15.45
CA HIS A 50 -1.80 -1.05 15.58
C HIS A 50 -0.66 -2.01 15.22
N LYS A 51 0.27 -1.61 14.34
CA LYS A 51 1.47 -2.38 14.00
C LYS A 51 2.60 -2.23 15.04
N GLY A 52 2.35 -1.51 16.14
CA GLY A 52 3.33 -1.28 17.20
C GLY A 52 4.26 -0.10 16.95
N TRP A 53 4.03 0.69 15.90
CA TRP A 53 4.83 1.89 15.66
C TRP A 53 4.61 2.92 16.77
N ARG A 54 5.67 3.65 17.13
CA ARG A 54 5.63 4.76 18.08
C ARG A 54 6.30 5.95 17.41
N TRP A 55 5.55 7.03 17.27
CA TRP A 55 6.06 8.28 16.71
C TRP A 55 6.83 9.00 17.81
N TYR A 56 7.99 9.56 17.47
CA TYR A 56 8.75 10.42 18.37
C TYR A 56 8.38 11.88 18.08
N ASP A 57 8.20 12.66 19.14
CA ASP A 57 7.54 13.98 19.09
C ASP A 57 8.31 15.03 18.27
N GLU A 58 9.60 14.83 18.04
CA GLU A 58 10.49 15.88 17.52
C GLU A 58 10.41 16.06 16.00
N ASP A 59 9.96 15.04 15.25
CA ASP A 59 10.10 15.01 13.77
C ASP A 59 8.76 14.90 13.00
N ILE A 60 7.62 14.90 13.69
CA ILE A 60 6.35 14.54 13.06
C ILE A 60 5.30 15.63 13.21
N SER A 61 4.81 16.08 12.05
CA SER A 61 3.72 17.03 11.89
C SER A 61 2.65 16.47 10.96
N SER A 62 1.50 17.15 10.90
CA SER A 62 0.42 16.79 9.95
C SER A 62 0.92 16.80 8.51
N ASP A 63 1.72 17.80 8.13
CA ASP A 63 2.22 17.95 6.75
C ASP A 63 3.19 16.82 6.37
N VAL A 64 4.02 16.39 7.31
CA VAL A 64 4.91 15.24 7.13
C VAL A 64 4.09 13.97 6.94
N MET A 65 3.03 13.78 7.72
CA MET A 65 2.16 12.62 7.59
C MET A 65 1.43 12.59 6.23
N ASP A 66 0.89 13.73 5.79
CA ASP A 66 0.25 13.86 4.49
C ASP A 66 1.24 13.55 3.34
N SER A 67 2.49 14.03 3.46
CA SER A 67 3.56 13.74 2.52
C SER A 67 3.91 12.25 2.49
N ILE A 68 4.03 11.59 3.65
CA ILE A 68 4.29 10.14 3.74
C ILE A 68 3.19 9.36 3.04
N VAL A 69 1.92 9.71 3.29
CA VAL A 69 0.76 9.02 2.70
C VAL A 69 0.74 9.22 1.18
N SER A 70 0.99 10.45 0.70
CA SER A 70 1.08 10.75 -0.73
C SER A 70 2.17 9.92 -1.42
N ILE A 71 3.38 9.85 -0.85
CA ILE A 71 4.48 9.02 -1.37
C ILE A 71 4.09 7.54 -1.43
N HIS A 72 3.40 7.03 -0.41
CA HIS A 72 2.92 5.63 -0.41
C HIS A 72 1.89 5.38 -1.51
N ASN A 73 0.95 6.30 -1.73
CA ASN A 73 -0.05 6.19 -2.79
C ASN A 73 0.64 6.19 -4.16
N GLU A 74 1.58 7.09 -4.39
CA GLU A 74 2.37 7.12 -5.63
C GLU A 74 3.14 5.82 -5.86
N ASN A 75 3.75 5.26 -4.81
CA ASN A 75 4.46 3.98 -4.91
C ASN A 75 3.51 2.84 -5.30
N ASN A 76 2.28 2.83 -4.78
CA ASN A 76 1.27 1.85 -5.18
C ASN A 76 0.87 2.02 -6.66
N GLU A 77 0.70 3.25 -7.13
CA GLU A 77 0.38 3.53 -8.53
C GLU A 77 1.52 3.10 -9.47
N LYS A 78 2.78 3.41 -9.11
CA LYS A 78 3.95 2.93 -9.86
C LYS A 78 4.02 1.40 -9.89
N ALA A 79 3.78 0.75 -8.75
CA ALA A 79 3.74 -0.70 -8.69
C ALA A 79 2.65 -1.29 -9.58
N TRP A 80 1.48 -0.63 -9.67
CA TRP A 80 0.42 -1.04 -10.57
C TRP A 80 0.81 -0.94 -12.05
N LEU A 81 1.52 0.13 -12.44
CA LEU A 81 2.04 0.24 -13.81
C LEU A 81 3.01 -0.90 -14.15
N GLU A 82 3.86 -1.32 -13.21
CA GLU A 82 4.74 -2.47 -13.42
C GLU A 82 3.95 -3.79 -13.56
N VAL A 83 2.87 -3.96 -12.79
CA VAL A 83 1.95 -5.10 -12.98
C VAL A 83 1.34 -5.07 -14.38
N LEU A 84 0.85 -3.92 -14.84
CA LEU A 84 0.28 -3.79 -16.18
C LEU A 84 1.28 -4.10 -17.29
N LYS A 85 2.56 -3.72 -17.14
CA LYS A 85 3.63 -4.10 -18.08
C LYS A 85 3.82 -5.60 -18.14
N TRP A 86 3.73 -6.29 -17.00
CA TRP A 86 3.82 -7.75 -16.95
C TRP A 86 2.59 -8.44 -17.55
N GLU A 87 1.38 -7.93 -17.25
CA GLU A 87 0.11 -8.45 -17.80
C GLU A 87 0.02 -8.24 -19.32
N ALA A 88 0.64 -7.19 -19.86
CA ALA A 88 0.69 -6.96 -21.31
C ALA A 88 1.38 -8.11 -22.08
N LEU A 89 2.29 -8.84 -21.44
CA LEU A 89 2.91 -10.05 -22.01
C LEU A 89 1.93 -11.22 -22.11
N HIS A 90 0.82 -11.17 -21.38
CA HIS A 90 -0.24 -12.18 -21.31
C HIS A 90 -1.57 -11.66 -21.89
N ALA A 91 -1.52 -10.63 -22.75
CA ALA A 91 -2.71 -9.93 -23.24
C ALA A 91 -3.73 -10.83 -23.97
N GLN A 92 -3.30 -11.98 -24.52
CA GLN A 92 -4.18 -12.96 -25.16
C GLN A 92 -5.09 -13.68 -24.15
N GLU A 93 -4.71 -13.76 -22.88
CA GLU A 93 -5.48 -14.40 -21.82
C GLU A 93 -6.47 -13.41 -21.18
N CYS A 94 -6.04 -12.16 -20.96
CA CYS A 94 -6.85 -11.13 -20.33
C CYS A 94 -6.47 -9.73 -20.84
N MET A 95 -7.39 -9.05 -21.53
CA MET A 95 -7.17 -7.69 -22.03
C MET A 95 -7.47 -6.59 -21.01
N LYS A 96 -8.10 -6.91 -19.87
CA LYS A 96 -8.56 -5.93 -18.87
C LYS A 96 -8.19 -6.38 -17.46
N PRO A 97 -6.90 -6.33 -17.10
CA PRO A 97 -6.44 -6.73 -15.78
C PRO A 97 -7.09 -5.87 -14.69
N LYS A 98 -7.49 -6.53 -13.59
CA LYS A 98 -8.08 -5.89 -12.41
C LYS A 98 -7.45 -6.45 -11.14
N LEU A 99 -7.29 -5.60 -10.13
CA LEU A 99 -6.69 -6.03 -8.88
C LEU A 99 -7.75 -6.64 -7.96
N ARG A 100 -7.52 -7.90 -7.57
CA ARG A 100 -8.40 -8.63 -6.65
C ARG A 100 -8.25 -8.19 -5.20
N SER A 101 -7.03 -7.95 -4.72
CA SER A 101 -6.79 -7.51 -3.34
C SER A 101 -5.46 -6.77 -3.19
N PHE A 102 -5.43 -5.83 -2.24
CA PHE A 102 -4.22 -5.15 -1.76
C PHE A 102 -3.52 -5.97 -0.66
N VAL A 103 -3.16 -7.21 -0.96
CA VAL A 103 -2.45 -8.07 0.00
C VAL A 103 -1.25 -8.69 -0.68
N GLY A 104 -0.06 -8.33 -0.19
CA GLY A 104 1.17 -9.05 -0.54
C GLY A 104 1.21 -10.40 0.16
N ASN A 105 1.58 -11.46 -0.56
CA ASN A 105 1.89 -12.75 0.06
C ASN A 105 3.40 -12.84 0.32
N SER A 106 3.86 -12.25 1.42
CA SER A 106 5.29 -12.24 1.80
C SER A 106 5.88 -13.64 2.00
N LYS A 107 5.05 -14.66 2.26
CA LYS A 107 5.47 -16.05 2.40
C LYS A 107 5.71 -16.75 1.05
N LYS A 108 5.22 -16.19 -0.06
CA LYS A 108 5.42 -16.73 -1.41
C LYS A 108 6.51 -15.95 -2.14
N TYR A 109 7.76 -16.27 -1.84
CA TYR A 109 8.90 -15.70 -2.56
C TYR A 109 8.86 -16.04 -4.06
N SER A 110 9.07 -15.02 -4.90
CA SER A 110 9.32 -15.20 -6.33
C SER A 110 10.61 -15.99 -6.57
N PRO A 111 10.78 -16.66 -7.72
CA PRO A 111 12.03 -17.37 -8.04
C PRO A 111 13.27 -16.48 -7.88
N ARG A 112 13.19 -15.21 -8.31
CA ARG A 112 14.25 -14.22 -8.13
C ARG A 112 14.54 -13.92 -6.66
N ALA A 113 13.51 -13.79 -5.83
CA ALA A 113 13.68 -13.56 -4.40
C ALA A 113 14.31 -14.77 -3.71
N ARG A 114 13.94 -16.00 -4.10
CA ARG A 114 14.56 -17.24 -3.60
C ARG A 114 16.05 -17.32 -3.95
N ILE A 115 16.42 -17.01 -5.19
CA ILE A 115 17.82 -17.01 -5.65
C ILE A 115 18.64 -15.95 -4.90
N ARG A 116 18.08 -14.74 -4.70
CA ARG A 116 18.74 -13.68 -3.91
C ARG A 116 18.89 -14.04 -2.43
N GLN A 117 17.87 -14.66 -1.83
CA GLN A 117 17.94 -15.15 -0.46
C GLN A 117 18.99 -16.25 -0.31
N PHE A 118 19.04 -17.18 -1.26
CA PHE A 118 20.08 -18.20 -1.34
C PHE A 118 21.46 -17.55 -1.45
N MET A 119 21.69 -16.64 -2.39
CA MET A 119 22.98 -15.95 -2.51
C MET A 119 23.35 -15.16 -1.24
N GLY A 120 22.40 -14.47 -0.59
CA GLY A 120 22.65 -13.79 0.69
C GLY A 120 23.03 -14.73 1.84
N LEU A 121 22.53 -15.97 1.85
CA LEU A 121 22.92 -17.02 2.81
C LEU A 121 24.30 -17.62 2.50
N TYR A 122 24.72 -17.64 1.23
CA TYR A 122 26.02 -18.20 0.81
C TYR A 122 27.15 -17.15 0.79
N PHE A 123 26.83 -15.86 0.77
CA PHE A 123 27.77 -14.73 0.70
C PHE A 123 27.68 -13.77 1.91
N HIS A 124 27.38 -14.30 3.10
CA HIS A 124 27.69 -13.65 4.38
C HIS A 124 28.61 -14.60 5.16
N VAL A 125 29.88 -14.33 5.51
CA VAL A 125 30.75 -13.12 5.64
C VAL A 125 30.32 -11.84 4.93
#